data_AF-A0A0K1Q5R1-F1
#
_entry.id   AF-A0A0K1Q5R1-F1
#
_cell.length_a   1.000
_cell.length_b   1.000
_cell.length_c   1.000
_cell.angle_alpha   90.00
_cell.angle_beta   90.00
_cell.angle_gamma   90.00
#
_symmetry.space_group_name_H-M   'P 1'
#
loop_
_entity.id
_entity.type
_entity.pdbx_description
1 polymer ?
#
loop_
_entity_poly.entity_id
_entity_poly.type
_entity_poly.pdbx_seq_one_letter_code
_entity_poly.pdbx_strand_id
1 'polypeptide(L)'
;MNPRWLAVPVLVLVSSLAACRSAGNDAKAESSTASTTSANAAGGQKARRAPVGTDPGGVGAGTKLEPRPGHELAAFAGGCFWGTEDTFRQVPGVTATAVGYTGGQTSNPTYEQVSSHKTGHAETVLVEFDPAQVSYEKLLGVFFTSHDPTTMNRQGPDVGSQYRSAVFTFNDAQANAAKAAIANTEKTLGKHVVTQVTAAGPFWKAEEYHQQYDEKTGTHSCPLPSRGT
;
A
#
# COMPACT_ATOMS: atom_id res chain seq x y z
N MET A 1 -7.13 -47.89 -53.71
CA MET A 1 -7.38 -46.71 -54.56
C MET A 1 -6.72 -45.52 -53.88
N ASN A 2 -5.79 -44.82 -54.55
CA ASN A 2 -5.24 -43.53 -54.10
C ASN A 2 -5.78 -42.43 -55.03
N PRO A 3 -5.95 -41.19 -54.53
CA PRO A 3 -4.93 -40.15 -54.71
C PRO A 3 -4.62 -39.40 -53.37
N ARG A 4 -3.41 -38.92 -53.08
CA ARG A 4 -2.74 -37.67 -53.58
C ARG A 4 -3.72 -36.48 -53.49
N TRP A 5 -3.46 -35.33 -52.85
CA TRP A 5 -2.26 -34.51 -52.63
C TRP A 5 -2.52 -33.61 -51.37
N LEU A 6 -1.68 -32.70 -50.85
CA LEU A 6 -0.30 -32.23 -51.07
C LEU A 6 0.22 -31.63 -49.72
N ALA A 7 1.48 -31.19 -49.65
CA ALA A 7 2.00 -30.30 -48.60
C ALA A 7 2.65 -29.06 -49.25
N VAL A 8 2.57 -27.90 -48.61
CA VAL A 8 3.12 -26.62 -49.12
C VAL A 8 4.20 -26.10 -48.18
N PRO A 9 5.45 -25.91 -48.63
CA PRO A 9 6.48 -25.23 -47.86
C PRO A 9 6.46 -23.71 -48.08
N VAL A 10 6.65 -22.93 -47.02
CA VAL A 10 6.84 -21.47 -47.13
C VAL A 10 8.32 -21.17 -47.37
N LEU A 11 8.62 -20.50 -48.48
CA LEU A 11 9.96 -20.12 -48.88
C LEU A 11 10.37 -18.80 -48.21
N VAL A 12 11.45 -18.81 -47.42
CA VAL A 12 12.06 -17.57 -46.89
C VAL A 12 13.00 -16.98 -47.93
N LEU A 13 12.66 -15.80 -48.44
CA LEU A 13 13.48 -15.03 -49.38
C LEU A 13 14.54 -14.22 -48.62
N VAL A 14 15.81 -14.60 -48.80
CA VAL A 14 16.97 -13.78 -48.41
C VAL A 14 17.38 -12.94 -49.61
N SER A 15 17.35 -11.61 -49.47
CA SER A 15 17.93 -10.68 -50.44
C SER A 15 18.98 -9.79 -49.76
N SER A 16 20.25 -10.09 -50.02
CA SER A 16 21.37 -9.17 -49.82
C SER A 16 21.89 -8.71 -51.19
N LEU A 17 22.27 -7.43 -51.30
CA LEU A 17 23.28 -6.85 -52.21
C LEU A 17 23.44 -5.38 -51.73
N ALA A 18 24.59 -4.89 -51.26
CA ALA A 18 25.80 -4.47 -52.01
C ALA A 18 25.59 -3.17 -52.84
N ALA A 19 26.49 -2.17 -52.91
CA ALA A 19 27.77 -1.88 -52.21
C ALA A 19 28.29 -0.46 -52.56
N CYS A 20 29.45 -0.06 -51.99
CA CYS A 20 30.39 1.00 -52.47
C CYS A 20 29.96 2.50 -52.34
N ARG A 21 30.85 3.51 -52.18
CA ARG A 21 32.34 3.53 -52.08
C ARG A 21 32.87 4.83 -51.41
N SER A 22 33.93 4.68 -50.60
CA SER A 22 35.12 5.56 -50.40
C SER A 22 35.14 7.04 -50.85
N ALA A 23 35.51 7.93 -49.91
CA ALA A 23 36.69 8.81 -50.04
C ALA A 23 37.14 9.30 -48.64
N GLY A 24 38.45 9.38 -48.39
CA GLY A 24 39.01 9.95 -47.14
C GLY A 24 39.80 11.22 -47.40
N ASN A 25 40.27 11.87 -46.32
CA ASN A 25 41.41 12.78 -46.32
C ASN A 25 41.95 12.91 -44.90
N ASP A 26 43.24 12.66 -44.71
CA ASP A 26 43.96 12.89 -43.45
C ASP A 26 44.42 14.36 -43.35
N ALA A 27 44.28 14.96 -42.17
CA ALA A 27 45.00 16.19 -41.82
C ALA A 27 45.31 16.27 -40.32
N LYS A 28 46.60 16.09 -40.03
CA LYS A 28 47.41 16.46 -38.84
C LYS A 28 46.76 17.23 -37.67
N ALA A 29 47.17 16.84 -36.47
CA ALA A 29 46.89 17.50 -35.20
C ALA A 29 47.66 18.83 -35.01
N GLU A 30 47.09 19.72 -34.18
CA GLU A 30 47.86 20.58 -33.25
C GLU A 30 46.98 21.04 -32.06
N SER A 31 47.60 21.58 -31.01
CA SER A 31 47.03 21.71 -29.66
C SER A 31 46.59 23.14 -29.33
N SER A 32 45.39 23.33 -28.76
CA SER A 32 45.17 24.34 -27.72
C SER A 32 43.90 24.15 -26.88
N THR A 33 44.01 24.60 -25.64
CA THR A 33 43.01 24.75 -24.57
C THR A 33 41.66 25.38 -24.96
N ALA A 34 40.54 24.85 -24.43
CA ALA A 34 39.57 25.63 -23.62
C ALA A 34 38.41 24.75 -23.09
N SER A 35 37.98 25.03 -21.85
CA SER A 35 36.76 24.48 -21.24
C SER A 35 35.49 25.02 -21.91
N THR A 36 34.42 24.23 -22.01
CA THR A 36 33.01 24.68 -21.89
C THR A 36 32.09 23.47 -21.62
N THR A 37 31.43 23.52 -20.47
CA THR A 37 30.20 22.80 -20.02
C THR A 37 29.81 21.45 -20.65
N SER A 38 29.93 20.37 -19.87
CA SER A 38 28.95 19.25 -19.93
C SER A 38 27.86 19.48 -18.88
N ALA A 39 26.62 19.66 -19.33
CA ALA A 39 25.45 19.66 -18.45
C ALA A 39 25.23 18.22 -17.92
N ASN A 40 25.57 17.98 -16.66
CA ASN A 40 25.39 16.67 -16.05
C ASN A 40 23.90 16.48 -15.72
N ALA A 41 23.20 15.66 -16.53
CA ALA A 41 21.79 15.38 -16.34
C ALA A 41 21.60 14.56 -15.05
N ALA A 42 21.16 15.23 -13.98
CA ALA A 42 20.86 14.61 -12.69
C ALA A 42 19.58 13.75 -12.78
N GLY A 43 19.71 12.57 -13.39
CA GLY A 43 18.71 11.51 -13.37
C GLY A 43 18.58 10.94 -11.96
N GLY A 44 17.81 11.62 -11.12
CA GLY A 44 17.54 11.21 -9.74
C GLY A 44 16.76 9.90 -9.69
N GLN A 45 17.47 8.78 -9.67
CA GLN A 45 16.90 7.49 -9.32
C GLN A 45 16.42 7.57 -7.85
N LYS A 46 15.10 7.70 -7.64
CA LYS A 46 14.51 7.48 -6.31
C LYS A 46 15.00 6.11 -5.82
N ALA A 47 15.75 6.11 -4.72
CA ALA A 47 16.20 4.87 -4.10
C ALA A 47 14.97 3.97 -3.86
N ARG A 48 15.01 2.75 -4.40
CA ARG A 48 13.95 1.76 -4.15
C ARG A 48 13.88 1.54 -2.65
N ARG A 49 12.76 1.96 -2.04
CA ARG A 49 12.52 1.77 -0.61
C ARG A 49 12.55 0.27 -0.30
N ALA A 50 13.12 -0.09 0.84
CA ALA A 50 13.10 -1.48 1.32
C ALA A 50 11.65 -1.99 1.39
N PRO A 51 11.38 -3.25 0.99
CA PRO A 51 10.04 -3.82 1.05
C PRO A 51 9.55 -3.86 2.50
N VAL A 52 8.28 -3.50 2.70
CA VAL A 52 7.60 -3.63 3.98
C VAL A 52 7.28 -5.11 4.21
N GLY A 53 7.53 -5.62 5.42
CA GLY A 53 7.27 -7.02 5.77
C GLY A 53 5.78 -7.35 5.88
N THR A 54 5.45 -8.64 5.86
CA THR A 54 4.06 -9.14 5.82
C THR A 54 3.59 -9.78 7.13
N ASP A 55 4.38 -9.62 8.21
CA ASP A 55 4.18 -10.24 9.51
C ASP A 55 4.39 -9.26 10.68
N PRO A 56 3.56 -8.21 10.81
CA PRO A 56 3.63 -7.28 11.93
C PRO A 56 3.26 -7.99 13.23
N GLY A 57 4.19 -8.00 14.19
CA GLY A 57 3.96 -8.53 15.52
C GLY A 57 3.74 -10.05 15.63
N GLY A 58 4.19 -10.85 14.65
CA GLY A 58 3.98 -12.32 14.64
C GLY A 58 2.51 -12.71 14.47
N VAL A 59 1.84 -12.10 13.48
CA VAL A 59 0.40 -12.14 13.31
C VAL A 59 -0.06 -13.39 12.56
N GLY A 60 -0.96 -14.13 13.20
CA GLY A 60 -1.70 -15.25 12.63
C GLY A 60 -3.20 -15.16 12.89
N ALA A 61 -3.86 -16.31 13.01
CA ALA A 61 -5.27 -16.39 13.35
C ALA A 61 -5.46 -16.22 14.88
N GLY A 62 -5.62 -14.98 15.35
CA GLY A 62 -5.88 -14.69 16.76
C GLY A 62 -4.68 -14.91 17.68
N THR A 63 -3.45 -14.88 17.13
CA THR A 63 -2.22 -14.98 17.92
C THR A 63 -2.07 -13.77 18.84
N LYS A 64 -1.32 -13.94 19.94
CA LYS A 64 -0.87 -12.79 20.74
C LYS A 64 0.11 -11.99 19.90
N LEU A 65 -0.18 -10.71 19.70
CA LEU A 65 0.64 -9.80 18.92
C LEU A 65 1.79 -9.25 19.78
N GLU A 66 3.02 -9.34 19.28
CA GLU A 66 4.24 -8.92 19.96
C GLU A 66 5.18 -8.21 18.96
N PRO A 67 5.31 -6.87 18.98
CA PRO A 67 6.19 -6.16 18.05
C PRO A 67 7.65 -6.59 18.20
N ARG A 68 8.47 -6.39 17.15
CA ARG A 68 9.91 -6.60 17.26
C ARG A 68 10.52 -5.62 18.27
N PRO A 69 11.69 -5.95 18.87
CA PRO A 69 12.38 -5.05 19.77
C PRO A 69 12.53 -3.64 19.19
N GLY A 70 12.16 -2.63 19.97
CA GLY A 70 12.19 -1.22 19.58
C GLY A 70 11.08 -0.76 18.63
N HIS A 71 10.10 -1.62 18.29
CA HIS A 71 8.98 -1.28 17.41
C HIS A 71 7.65 -1.23 18.20
N GLU A 72 6.63 -0.61 17.58
CA GLU A 72 5.27 -0.54 18.11
C GLU A 72 4.25 -1.07 17.09
N LEU A 73 3.08 -1.47 17.59
CA LEU A 73 1.92 -1.86 16.77
C LEU A 73 0.85 -0.78 16.76
N ALA A 74 0.18 -0.63 15.63
CA ALA A 74 -1.01 0.20 15.45
C ALA A 74 -2.03 -0.53 14.57
N ALA A 75 -3.32 -0.38 14.84
CA ALA A 75 -4.37 -1.04 14.06
C ALA A 75 -5.49 -0.07 13.66
N PHE A 76 -5.78 -0.01 12.36
CA PHE A 76 -6.65 0.98 11.74
C PHE A 76 -7.65 0.33 10.78
N ALA A 77 -8.94 0.67 10.93
CA ALA A 77 -10.00 0.32 9.99
C ALA A 77 -10.52 1.60 9.33
N GLY A 78 -10.46 1.66 7.99
CA GLY A 78 -10.67 2.89 7.23
C GLY A 78 -11.39 2.68 5.90
N GLY A 79 -12.17 1.60 5.77
CA GLY A 79 -12.79 1.16 4.51
C GLY A 79 -12.21 -0.15 4.04
N CYS A 80 -12.18 -0.37 2.72
CA CYS A 80 -11.46 -1.49 2.11
C CYS A 80 -10.00 -1.54 2.61
N PHE A 81 -9.61 -2.67 3.20
CA PHE A 81 -8.28 -2.81 3.78
C PHE A 81 -7.13 -2.81 2.75
N TRP A 82 -7.39 -3.01 1.45
CA TRP A 82 -6.35 -3.04 0.40
C TRP A 82 -5.71 -1.66 0.20
N GLY A 83 -6.52 -0.64 -0.09
CA GLY A 83 -6.04 0.74 -0.22
C GLY A 83 -5.55 1.34 1.10
N THR A 84 -6.14 0.88 2.22
CA THR A 84 -5.68 1.27 3.56
C THR A 84 -4.28 0.70 3.84
N GLU A 85 -4.02 -0.57 3.50
CA GLU A 85 -2.68 -1.16 3.63
C GLU A 85 -1.68 -0.49 2.70
N ASP A 86 -2.04 -0.27 1.43
CA ASP A 86 -1.14 0.40 0.49
C ASP A 86 -0.79 1.84 0.91
N THR A 87 -1.72 2.54 1.57
CA THR A 87 -1.45 3.83 2.20
C THR A 87 -0.40 3.72 3.31
N PHE A 88 -0.54 2.77 4.25
CA PHE A 88 0.38 2.65 5.38
C PHE A 88 1.77 2.12 4.99
N ARG A 89 1.84 1.11 4.11
CA ARG A 89 3.13 0.60 3.63
C ARG A 89 3.94 1.67 2.89
N GLN A 90 3.31 2.70 2.34
CA GLN A 90 4.00 3.84 1.73
C GLN A 90 4.60 4.86 2.73
N VAL A 91 4.33 4.76 4.03
CA VAL A 91 4.88 5.65 5.07
C VAL A 91 6.28 5.19 5.53
N PRO A 92 7.36 6.00 5.38
CA PRO A 92 8.68 5.68 5.94
C PRO A 92 8.61 5.49 7.46
N GLY A 93 9.33 4.50 8.00
CA GLY A 93 9.22 4.06 9.39
C GLY A 93 8.17 2.95 9.62
N VAL A 94 7.24 2.71 8.69
CA VAL A 94 6.46 1.45 8.67
C VAL A 94 7.35 0.32 8.16
N THR A 95 7.34 -0.79 8.89
CA THR A 95 8.30 -1.91 8.75
C THR A 95 7.64 -3.25 8.47
N ALA A 96 6.38 -3.45 8.89
CA ALA A 96 5.53 -4.54 8.42
C ALA A 96 4.05 -4.14 8.43
N THR A 97 3.25 -4.74 7.56
CA THR A 97 1.79 -4.61 7.52
C THR A 97 1.12 -5.96 7.28
N ALA A 98 -0.12 -6.11 7.74
CA ALA A 98 -1.00 -7.21 7.40
C ALA A 98 -2.46 -6.77 7.50
N VAL A 99 -3.30 -7.30 6.61
CA VAL A 99 -4.75 -7.07 6.64
C VAL A 99 -5.47 -8.21 7.36
N GLY A 100 -6.60 -7.90 7.98
CA GLY A 100 -7.34 -8.84 8.79
C GLY A 100 -8.60 -8.26 9.43
N TYR A 101 -9.11 -9.00 10.41
CA TYR A 101 -10.42 -8.78 11.00
C TYR A 101 -10.29 -8.66 12.52
N THR A 102 -10.78 -7.56 13.10
CA THR A 102 -10.85 -7.36 14.56
C THR A 102 -12.09 -6.55 14.97
N GLY A 103 -12.31 -6.35 16.27
CA GLY A 103 -13.48 -5.62 16.80
C GLY A 103 -14.83 -6.32 16.62
N GLY A 104 -14.84 -7.61 16.25
CA GLY A 104 -16.04 -8.44 16.10
C GLY A 104 -16.11 -9.56 17.14
N GLN A 105 -17.12 -10.42 17.01
CA GLN A 105 -17.47 -11.46 17.99
C GLN A 105 -17.18 -12.89 17.50
N THR A 106 -16.89 -13.07 16.20
CA THR A 106 -16.65 -14.38 15.61
C THR A 106 -15.19 -14.77 15.74
N SER A 107 -14.89 -15.93 16.32
CA SER A 107 -13.54 -16.48 16.33
C SER A 107 -13.16 -17.04 14.97
N ASN A 108 -11.94 -16.77 14.49
CA ASN A 108 -11.40 -17.25 13.22
C ASN A 108 -12.37 -17.08 12.01
N PRO A 109 -12.83 -15.84 11.73
CA PRO A 109 -13.76 -15.57 10.64
C PRO A 109 -13.07 -15.67 9.27
N THR A 110 -13.79 -16.16 8.26
CA THR A 110 -13.36 -16.05 6.84
C THR A 110 -13.83 -14.74 6.22
N TYR A 111 -13.24 -14.35 5.09
CA TYR A 111 -13.70 -13.18 4.33
C TYR A 111 -15.21 -13.21 4.05
N GLU A 112 -15.78 -14.33 3.60
CA GLU A 112 -17.21 -14.44 3.27
C GLU A 112 -18.11 -14.24 4.50
N GLN A 113 -17.65 -14.70 5.67
CA GLN A 113 -18.36 -14.47 6.92
C GLN A 113 -18.36 -12.98 7.28
N VAL A 114 -17.23 -12.28 7.14
CA VAL A 114 -17.14 -10.83 7.37
C VAL A 114 -17.97 -10.05 6.35
N SER A 115 -17.91 -10.41 5.07
CA SER A 115 -18.74 -9.82 4.00
C SER A 115 -20.25 -9.99 4.23
N SER A 116 -20.68 -10.98 5.02
CA SER A 116 -22.09 -11.13 5.41
C SER A 116 -22.60 -10.07 6.39
N HIS A 117 -21.71 -9.20 6.91
CA HIS A 117 -21.94 -8.17 7.92
C HIS A 117 -22.34 -8.68 9.33
N LYS A 118 -22.43 -10.00 9.55
CA LYS A 118 -22.96 -10.60 10.79
C LYS A 118 -21.94 -10.82 11.90
N THR A 119 -20.65 -10.76 11.60
CA THR A 119 -19.58 -11.09 12.56
C THR A 119 -19.17 -9.93 13.46
N GLY A 120 -19.56 -8.70 13.10
CA GLY A 120 -19.18 -7.45 13.79
C GLY A 120 -17.74 -6.98 13.53
N HIS A 121 -16.92 -7.76 12.80
CA HIS A 121 -15.55 -7.37 12.51
C HIS A 121 -15.46 -6.10 11.66
N ALA A 122 -14.36 -5.37 11.81
CA ALA A 122 -13.89 -4.37 10.85
C ALA A 122 -12.78 -4.97 9.98
N GLU A 123 -12.77 -4.63 8.69
CA GLU A 123 -11.57 -4.74 7.87
C GLU A 123 -10.52 -3.80 8.42
N THR A 124 -9.38 -4.35 8.82
CA THR A 124 -8.37 -3.65 9.63
C THR A 124 -6.98 -3.94 9.10
N VAL A 125 -6.15 -2.90 9.01
CA VAL A 125 -4.71 -3.01 8.78
C VAL A 125 -4.02 -3.02 10.14
N LEU A 126 -3.24 -4.07 10.41
CA LEU A 126 -2.24 -4.09 11.47
C LEU A 126 -0.93 -3.56 10.89
N VAL A 127 -0.31 -2.60 11.59
CA VAL A 127 0.89 -1.88 11.19
C VAL A 127 1.95 -2.04 12.28
N GLU A 128 3.14 -2.49 11.93
CA GLU A 128 4.32 -2.44 12.80
C GLU A 128 5.27 -1.35 12.31
N PHE A 129 5.67 -0.46 13.22
CA PHE A 129 6.45 0.73 12.89
C PHE A 129 7.59 0.98 13.89
N ASP A 130 8.62 1.65 13.39
CA ASP A 130 9.74 2.15 14.20
C ASP A 130 9.40 3.57 14.72
N PRO A 131 9.16 3.74 16.03
CA PRO A 131 8.84 5.04 16.63
C PRO A 131 9.99 6.07 16.52
N ALA A 132 11.23 5.65 16.25
CA ALA A 132 12.33 6.56 15.97
C ALA A 132 12.27 7.16 14.54
N GLN A 133 11.48 6.57 13.64
CA GLN A 133 11.29 7.05 12.26
C GLN A 133 9.91 7.66 11.99
N VAL A 134 8.85 7.15 12.64
CA VAL A 134 7.47 7.64 12.49
C VAL A 134 6.72 7.54 13.81
N SER A 135 6.09 8.64 14.25
CA SER A 135 5.28 8.62 15.48
C SER A 135 3.86 8.11 15.21
N TYR A 136 3.20 7.63 16.27
CA TYR A 136 1.81 7.18 16.20
C TYR A 136 0.85 8.30 15.77
N GLU A 137 1.08 9.55 16.17
CA GLU A 137 0.31 10.72 15.73
C GLU A 137 0.45 10.98 14.23
N LYS A 138 1.62 10.68 13.64
CA LYS A 138 1.82 10.78 12.19
C LYS A 138 1.08 9.67 11.44
N LEU A 139 0.99 8.46 12.00
CA LEU A 139 0.14 7.39 11.49
C LEU A 139 -1.35 7.73 11.60
N LEU A 140 -1.79 8.33 12.70
CA LEU A 140 -3.14 8.89 12.83
C LEU A 140 -3.41 10.01 11.81
N GLY A 141 -2.44 10.88 11.54
CA GLY A 141 -2.56 11.92 10.51
C GLY A 141 -2.69 11.36 9.10
N VAL A 142 -2.00 10.26 8.79
CA VAL A 142 -2.19 9.49 7.55
C VAL A 142 -3.60 8.90 7.51
N PHE A 143 -4.02 8.20 8.57
CA PHE A 143 -5.35 7.61 8.70
C PHE A 143 -6.49 8.61 8.46
N PHE A 144 -6.53 9.72 9.21
CA PHE A 144 -7.59 10.73 9.09
C PHE A 144 -7.56 11.53 7.77
N THR A 145 -6.53 11.34 6.93
CA THR A 145 -6.47 11.95 5.59
C THR A 145 -6.60 10.94 4.45
N SER A 146 -6.76 9.64 4.74
CA SER A 146 -6.89 8.58 3.73
C SER A 146 -8.30 8.06 3.48
N HIS A 147 -9.27 8.44 4.32
CA HIS A 147 -10.68 8.01 4.22
C HIS A 147 -11.62 9.15 4.66
N ASP A 148 -12.94 8.95 4.62
CA ASP A 148 -13.91 9.90 5.20
C ASP A 148 -14.26 9.49 6.64
N PRO A 149 -13.71 10.16 7.67
CA PRO A 149 -13.98 9.80 9.07
C PRO A 149 -15.37 10.24 9.55
N THR A 150 -16.22 10.79 8.68
CA THR A 150 -17.58 11.28 9.00
C THR A 150 -18.69 10.33 8.54
N THR A 151 -18.38 9.31 7.72
CA THR A 151 -19.36 8.33 7.22
C THR A 151 -19.46 7.09 8.11
N MET A 152 -20.61 6.91 8.76
CA MET A 152 -20.89 5.73 9.60
C MET A 152 -21.09 4.48 8.73
N ASN A 153 -20.35 3.40 9.02
CA ASN A 153 -20.48 2.09 8.37
C ASN A 153 -20.44 2.14 6.82
N ARG A 154 -19.64 3.05 6.26
CA ARG A 154 -19.43 3.22 4.81
C ARG A 154 -18.08 3.89 4.57
N GLN A 155 -17.42 3.54 3.47
CA GLN A 155 -16.37 4.35 2.83
C GLN A 155 -16.57 4.38 1.32
N GLY A 156 -16.84 5.55 0.76
CA GLY A 156 -17.18 5.69 -0.67
C GLY A 156 -18.31 4.74 -1.11
N PRO A 157 -18.10 3.83 -2.07
CA PRO A 157 -19.08 2.85 -2.51
C PRO A 157 -19.27 1.69 -1.52
N ASP A 158 -18.29 1.43 -0.64
CA ASP A 158 -18.27 0.27 0.25
C ASP A 158 -19.22 0.52 1.43
N VAL A 159 -20.26 -0.30 1.56
CA VAL A 159 -21.31 -0.16 2.59
C VAL A 159 -21.31 -1.38 3.50
N GLY A 160 -21.24 -1.16 4.81
CA GLY A 160 -21.25 -2.23 5.80
C GLY A 160 -20.49 -1.85 7.07
N SER A 161 -20.83 -2.50 8.18
CA SER A 161 -20.15 -2.33 9.46
C SER A 161 -18.67 -2.73 9.42
N GLN A 162 -18.26 -3.58 8.47
CA GLN A 162 -16.85 -3.93 8.27
C GLN A 162 -16.00 -2.79 7.72
N TYR A 163 -16.60 -1.86 6.96
CA TYR A 163 -15.94 -0.69 6.39
C TYR A 163 -16.02 0.55 7.30
N ARG A 164 -16.33 0.37 8.58
CA ARG A 164 -16.41 1.49 9.54
C ARG A 164 -15.04 2.09 9.82
N SER A 165 -15.01 3.39 10.09
CA SER A 165 -13.83 4.06 10.64
C SER A 165 -13.61 3.64 12.09
N ALA A 166 -12.48 3.03 12.41
CA ALA A 166 -12.09 2.68 13.78
C ALA A 166 -10.57 2.65 13.98
N VAL A 167 -10.14 2.94 15.21
CA VAL A 167 -8.77 2.81 15.69
C VAL A 167 -8.77 1.82 16.84
N PHE A 168 -7.95 0.77 16.71
CA PHE A 168 -7.75 -0.28 17.71
C PHE A 168 -6.41 -0.05 18.40
N THR A 169 -6.46 0.27 19.70
CA THR A 169 -5.33 0.84 20.45
C THR A 169 -4.70 -0.17 21.39
N PHE A 170 -3.37 -0.27 21.36
CA PHE A 170 -2.61 -1.24 22.16
C PHE A 170 -2.28 -0.76 23.58
N ASN A 171 -2.44 0.54 23.87
CA ASN A 171 -2.19 1.14 25.19
C ASN A 171 -2.96 2.48 25.35
N ASP A 172 -2.95 3.02 26.58
CA ASP A 172 -3.64 4.27 26.91
C ASP A 172 -3.06 5.50 26.20
N ALA A 173 -1.76 5.52 25.89
CA ALA A 173 -1.15 6.62 25.15
C ALA A 173 -1.73 6.70 23.73
N GLN A 174 -1.85 5.56 23.04
CA GLN A 174 -2.53 5.45 21.76
C GLN A 174 -4.01 5.84 21.86
N ALA A 175 -4.73 5.40 22.90
CA ALA A 175 -6.13 5.77 23.12
C ALA A 175 -6.32 7.29 23.31
N ASN A 176 -5.39 7.96 24.00
CA ASN A 176 -5.43 9.40 24.19
C ASN A 176 -5.02 10.17 22.93
N ALA A 177 -3.98 9.72 22.21
CA ALA A 177 -3.56 10.29 20.93
C ALA A 177 -4.66 10.17 19.86
N ALA A 178 -5.36 9.03 19.78
CA ALA A 178 -6.47 8.82 18.85
C ALA A 178 -7.64 9.77 19.13
N LYS A 179 -8.03 9.95 20.40
CA LYS A 179 -9.07 10.93 20.81
C LYS A 179 -8.66 12.37 20.49
N ALA A 180 -7.40 12.72 20.69
CA ALA A 180 -6.88 14.05 20.35
C ALA A 180 -6.87 14.29 18.82
N ALA A 181 -6.52 13.27 18.03
CA ALA A 181 -6.55 13.32 16.58
C ALA A 181 -7.99 13.43 16.03
N ILE A 182 -8.98 12.75 16.64
CA ILE A 182 -10.41 12.96 16.35
C ILE A 182 -10.79 14.42 16.58
N ALA A 183 -10.55 14.95 17.78
CA ALA A 183 -10.94 16.32 18.14
C ALA A 183 -10.23 17.41 17.29
N ASN A 184 -9.06 17.11 16.73
CA ASN A 184 -8.39 17.99 15.77
C ASN A 184 -8.99 17.86 14.37
N THR A 185 -9.28 16.64 13.93
CA THR A 185 -9.94 16.37 12.63
C THR A 185 -11.33 16.99 12.56
N GLU A 186 -12.12 16.93 13.64
CA GLU A 186 -13.43 17.60 13.71
C GLU A 186 -13.32 19.12 13.51
N LYS A 187 -12.34 19.77 14.13
CA LYS A 187 -12.07 21.21 13.95
C LYS A 187 -11.65 21.54 12.52
N THR A 188 -10.82 20.69 11.89
CA THR A 188 -10.36 20.87 10.52
C THR A 188 -11.47 20.66 9.49
N LEU A 189 -12.36 19.68 9.71
CA LEU A 189 -13.45 19.36 8.79
C LEU A 189 -14.73 20.18 9.01
N GLY A 190 -14.91 20.78 10.19
CA GLY A 190 -16.16 21.42 10.58
C GLY A 190 -17.33 20.43 10.70
N LYS A 191 -17.04 19.15 10.93
CA LYS A 191 -17.97 18.02 10.95
C LYS A 191 -17.66 17.09 12.12
N HIS A 192 -18.69 16.40 12.62
CA HIS A 192 -18.52 15.34 13.60
C HIS A 192 -17.81 14.12 12.98
N VAL A 193 -16.83 13.57 13.69
CA VAL A 193 -16.08 12.37 13.31
C VAL A 193 -16.67 11.15 14.04
N VAL A 194 -17.04 10.13 13.27
CA VAL A 194 -17.69 8.91 13.77
C VAL A 194 -16.71 7.76 14.04
N THR A 195 -15.41 8.02 13.92
CA THR A 195 -14.33 7.06 14.18
C THR A 195 -14.41 6.49 15.59
N GLN A 196 -14.48 5.16 15.69
CA GLN A 196 -14.47 4.46 16.98
C GLN A 196 -13.04 4.41 17.53
N VAL A 197 -12.85 4.59 18.84
CA VAL A 197 -11.57 4.29 19.52
C VAL A 197 -11.82 3.20 20.54
N THR A 198 -11.19 2.05 20.36
CA THR A 198 -11.40 0.85 21.19
C THR A 198 -10.07 0.16 21.47
N ALA A 199 -9.95 -0.53 22.60
CA ALA A 199 -8.77 -1.35 22.87
C ALA A 199 -8.64 -2.47 21.82
N ALA A 200 -7.41 -2.78 21.41
CA ALA A 200 -7.15 -3.87 20.46
C ALA A 200 -7.56 -5.21 21.07
N GLY A 201 -8.47 -5.92 20.39
CA GLY A 201 -8.85 -7.30 20.72
C GLY A 201 -8.05 -8.32 19.91
N PRO A 202 -8.51 -9.58 19.82
CA PRO A 202 -7.95 -10.56 18.91
C PRO A 202 -7.96 -10.05 17.45
N PHE A 203 -6.84 -10.22 16.75
CA PHE A 203 -6.73 -9.92 15.33
C PHE A 203 -6.65 -11.22 14.54
N TRP A 204 -7.53 -11.38 13.56
CA TRP A 204 -7.55 -12.54 12.67
C TRP A 204 -6.94 -12.13 11.34
N LYS A 205 -5.72 -12.60 11.02
CA LYS A 205 -5.10 -12.35 9.72
C LYS A 205 -6.01 -12.85 8.59
N ALA A 206 -6.29 -11.99 7.62
CA ALA A 206 -7.03 -12.38 6.43
C ALA A 206 -6.19 -13.32 5.55
N GLU A 207 -6.86 -13.99 4.62
CA GLU A 207 -6.29 -14.93 3.66
C GLU A 207 -5.15 -14.29 2.84
N GLU A 208 -4.14 -15.08 2.46
CA GLU A 208 -2.90 -14.58 1.82
C GLU A 208 -3.14 -13.81 0.51
N TYR A 209 -4.27 -14.05 -0.17
CA TYR A 209 -4.64 -13.32 -1.38
C TYR A 209 -5.07 -11.87 -1.11
N HIS A 210 -5.48 -11.53 0.12
CA HIS A 210 -5.77 -10.14 0.52
C HIS A 210 -4.50 -9.36 0.92
N GLN A 211 -3.47 -10.04 1.41
CA GLN A 211 -2.25 -9.42 1.93
C GLN A 211 -1.50 -8.68 0.80
N GLN A 212 -1.19 -7.40 0.99
CA GLN A 212 -0.49 -6.54 0.04
C GLN A 212 -1.09 -6.56 -1.37
N TYR A 213 -2.43 -6.68 -1.47
CA TYR A 213 -3.13 -6.87 -2.73
C TYR A 213 -2.77 -5.82 -3.79
N ASP A 214 -2.93 -4.53 -3.47
CA ASP A 214 -2.65 -3.41 -4.38
C ASP A 214 -1.17 -3.35 -4.82
N GLU A 215 -0.22 -3.79 -3.98
CA GLU A 215 1.18 -3.95 -4.40
C GLU A 215 1.33 -5.10 -5.40
N LYS A 216 0.75 -6.27 -5.09
CA LYS A 216 0.87 -7.50 -5.89
C LYS A 216 0.24 -7.33 -7.27
N THR A 217 -0.82 -6.53 -7.40
CA THR A 217 -1.57 -6.28 -8.64
C THR A 217 -1.18 -4.99 -9.37
N GLY A 218 -0.60 -4.01 -8.67
CA GLY A 218 -0.44 -2.65 -9.18
C GLY A 218 -1.77 -1.87 -9.25
N THR A 219 -2.79 -2.26 -8.50
CA THR A 219 -4.05 -1.51 -8.37
C THR A 219 -3.96 -0.43 -7.29
N HIS A 220 -4.91 0.51 -7.32
CA HIS A 220 -5.09 1.52 -6.28
C HIS A 220 -6.55 1.49 -5.84
N SER A 221 -6.86 0.58 -4.93
CA SER A 221 -8.19 0.40 -4.36
C SER A 221 -8.54 1.61 -3.48
N CYS A 222 -9.77 2.10 -3.60
CA CYS A 222 -10.30 3.22 -2.81
C CYS A 222 -9.31 4.41 -2.69
N PRO A 223 -8.99 5.10 -3.82
CA PRO A 223 -7.98 6.13 -3.85
C PRO A 223 -8.29 7.27 -2.86
N LEU A 224 -7.23 7.80 -2.25
CA LEU A 224 -7.30 8.89 -1.26
C LEU A 224 -8.25 10.00 -1.72
N PRO A 225 -9.12 10.53 -0.85
CA PRO A 225 -10.05 11.61 -1.23
C PRO A 225 -9.26 12.79 -1.79
N SER A 226 -9.53 13.14 -3.05
CA SER A 226 -8.88 14.28 -3.70
C SER A 226 -9.21 15.55 -2.94
N ARG A 227 -8.22 16.12 -2.25
CA ARG A 227 -8.36 17.46 -1.69
C ARG A 227 -8.51 18.42 -2.86
N GLY A 228 -9.71 18.97 -3.02
CA GLY A 228 -9.94 20.07 -3.95
C GLY A 228 -8.95 21.19 -3.64
N THR A 229 -8.20 21.59 -4.66
CA THR A 229 -7.26 22.73 -4.64
C THR A 229 -8.00 24.06 -4.60
#